data_AF-A0A3D1P4Q6-F1
#
_entry.id   AF-A0A3D1P4Q6-F1
#
_cell.length_a   1.000
_cell.length_b   1.000
_cell.length_c   1.000
_cell.angle_alpha   90.00
_cell.angle_beta   90.00
_cell.angle_gamma   90.00
#
_symmetry.space_group_name_H-M   'P 1'
#
loop_
_entity.id
_entity.type
_entity.pdbx_description
1 polymer ?
#
loop_
_entity_poly.entity_id
_entity_poly.type
_entity_poly.pdbx_seq_one_letter_code
_entity_poly.pdbx_strand_id
1 'polypeptide(L)'
;MANNDCFVMGLLKFRIRVSLISIILLFINSITIDSLIAQPVKSAPGQTPIPLPQDIIPPIQSSPAQIPKPKPLPPPEQLLPPDESNPFTPAPITENVPRNVAVKRFEVIGSTVFSPKQLDLVLAPFTKRTLSLAELFQARSAITQLYIDNGYITSGAFISPQTVKNGVVKIQVVEGSLEAINVTGTRRLNPNYVRSRLPNLKPLNQKRLLEAIQLLKLNPLIENIKGELSIGARFDTSVLNIRVEEAKTFSAQLLADNGRAPSVGSFRRSIQLNEANLLGLGDGLRVAYTNTNGSNGIDASYSLPLNSRNGTLSFNYGFSNSDVIEEPFNVLDIIGNSHYYELTLRQPILLTPNRELALGLTADRIESNISSNVLEDAGYPLSFLSPGADIYGRTRISALRFFQEWTNRSSRDVFAARSQFSLGIGAFDATINGDDEPDSRFLSWLGQMQWVRQIAPDTVLLLKSNFQLADRALVPTEQFGVGGIQSVRGYRQDAILADNALFASAEIRLPIYRAREQQLVLQLTPFFDFGTTWDSGAKNFTDRNLSNSDTLASIGLGLRFQLGDHLNARFDWGIPLVDIDSRERTWQEKGLYFSINYNPF
;
A
#
# COMPACT_ATOMS: atom_id res chain seq x y z
N MET A 1 -32.36 69.94 57.20
CA MET A 1 -32.60 70.09 58.66
C MET A 1 -31.44 69.44 59.39
N ALA A 2 -31.19 69.85 60.64
CA ALA A 2 -30.18 69.27 61.53
C ALA A 2 -30.73 67.98 62.22
N ASN A 3 -30.00 67.19 63.03
CA ASN A 3 -28.65 67.31 63.62
C ASN A 3 -28.16 65.92 64.13
N ASN A 4 -26.84 65.70 64.29
CA ASN A 4 -26.19 64.69 65.19
C ASN A 4 -26.53 63.18 64.94
N ASP A 5 -25.92 62.11 65.48
CA ASP A 5 -24.66 61.77 66.22
C ASP A 5 -24.51 60.20 66.21
N CYS A 6 -23.42 59.48 66.58
CA CYS A 6 -21.96 59.71 66.67
C CYS A 6 -21.21 58.35 66.78
N PHE A 7 -19.86 58.33 66.63
CA PHE A 7 -18.91 57.18 66.81
C PHE A 7 -19.11 55.93 65.91
N VAL A 8 -18.11 55.24 65.32
CA VAL A 8 -16.63 55.09 65.42
C VAL A 8 -16.10 53.98 66.37
N MET A 9 -15.89 52.78 65.81
CA MET A 9 -14.81 51.79 66.13
C MET A 9 -14.96 50.58 65.15
N GLY A 10 -13.94 49.82 64.75
CA GLY A 10 -12.47 49.90 64.95
C GLY A 10 -11.75 48.91 64.01
N LEU A 11 -10.44 49.07 63.77
CA LEU A 11 -9.68 48.23 62.83
C LEU A 11 -9.18 46.91 63.44
N LEU A 12 -8.96 45.90 62.59
CA LEU A 12 -7.77 45.04 62.73
C LEU A 12 -7.17 44.68 61.35
N LYS A 13 -5.84 44.48 61.31
CA LYS A 13 -5.04 44.12 60.11
C LYS A 13 -4.09 42.97 60.47
N PHE A 14 -3.78 42.10 59.51
CA PHE A 14 -2.48 41.42 59.23
C PHE A 14 -2.70 40.16 58.35
N ARG A 15 -1.77 39.64 57.53
CA ARG A 15 -0.61 40.17 56.77
C ARG A 15 0.08 39.01 56.00
N ILE A 16 0.73 39.29 54.85
CA ILE A 16 1.96 38.59 54.33
C ILE A 16 1.81 37.10 53.88
N ARG A 17 2.40 36.57 52.78
CA ARG A 17 3.15 37.12 51.61
C ARG A 17 3.11 36.13 50.41
N VAL A 18 2.96 36.69 49.20
CA VAL A 18 3.68 36.42 47.93
C VAL A 18 4.45 35.08 47.76
N SER A 19 4.12 34.28 46.72
CA SER A 19 5.00 34.06 45.54
C SER A 19 4.31 33.33 44.36
N LEU A 20 4.98 33.38 43.19
CA LEU A 20 4.65 32.84 41.86
C LEU A 20 4.16 31.38 41.81
N ILE A 21 3.18 31.07 40.93
CA ILE A 21 3.22 30.09 39.81
C ILE A 21 1.81 29.78 39.25
N SER A 22 1.73 29.53 37.93
CA SER A 22 0.64 28.86 37.18
C SER A 22 -0.67 29.59 36.83
N ILE A 23 -1.26 29.11 35.71
CA ILE A 23 -2.62 29.32 35.17
C ILE A 23 -2.90 30.73 34.60
N ILE A 24 -2.59 30.88 33.31
CA ILE A 24 -3.38 31.72 32.39
C ILE A 24 -4.40 30.79 31.72
N LEU A 25 -5.67 30.93 32.10
CA LEU A 25 -6.81 30.22 31.50
C LEU A 25 -8.07 31.05 31.82
N LEU A 26 -9.07 31.02 30.94
CA LEU A 26 -10.28 31.87 30.93
C LEU A 26 -10.03 33.37 30.65
N PHE A 27 -9.94 33.70 29.36
CA PHE A 27 -10.46 34.97 28.82
C PHE A 27 -11.04 34.74 27.42
N ILE A 28 -12.22 34.11 27.37
CA ILE A 28 -13.12 34.11 26.20
C ILE A 28 -14.53 34.31 26.70
N ASN A 29 -15.15 35.44 26.35
CA ASN A 29 -16.58 35.62 26.16
C ASN A 29 -16.85 37.02 25.55
N SER A 30 -18.06 37.23 25.04
CA SER A 30 -18.54 38.52 24.50
C SER A 30 -17.87 39.00 23.19
N ILE A 31 -17.92 38.16 22.15
CA ILE A 31 -18.22 38.67 20.80
C ILE A 31 -19.68 38.28 20.51
N THR A 32 -20.52 39.26 20.24
CA THR A 32 -21.91 39.05 19.81
C THR A 32 -21.93 38.63 18.35
N ILE A 33 -22.35 37.40 18.07
CA ILE A 33 -22.73 36.97 16.73
C ILE A 33 -24.20 37.37 16.55
N ASP A 34 -24.47 38.33 15.67
CA ASP A 34 -25.84 38.67 15.30
C ASP A 34 -26.52 37.48 14.62
N SER A 35 -27.74 37.17 15.06
CA SER A 35 -28.51 36.04 14.58
C SER A 35 -29.09 36.33 13.19
N LEU A 36 -28.29 36.06 12.15
CA LEU A 36 -28.78 35.88 10.79
C LEU A 36 -29.66 34.63 10.72
N ILE A 37 -30.92 34.80 11.09
CA ILE A 37 -31.98 33.81 10.83
C ILE A 37 -32.19 33.79 9.32
N ALA A 38 -31.45 32.92 8.63
CA ALA A 38 -31.76 32.56 7.26
C ALA A 38 -33.20 32.01 7.24
N GLN A 39 -34.09 32.70 6.53
CA GLN A 39 -35.41 32.14 6.26
C GLN A 39 -35.21 30.86 5.45
N PRO A 40 -35.93 29.76 5.76
CA PRO A 40 -35.87 28.57 4.92
C PRO A 40 -36.46 28.93 3.55
N VAL A 41 -35.57 29.14 2.58
CA VAL A 41 -35.95 29.21 1.17
C VAL A 41 -36.62 27.88 0.87
N LYS A 42 -37.94 27.91 0.63
CA LYS A 42 -38.61 26.76 0.02
C LYS A 42 -38.00 26.61 -1.36
N SER A 43 -37.11 25.64 -1.51
CA SER A 43 -36.79 25.11 -2.83
C SER A 43 -38.10 24.78 -3.52
N ALA A 44 -38.23 25.23 -4.78
CA ALA A 44 -39.21 24.62 -5.67
C ALA A 44 -38.89 23.12 -5.75
N PRO A 45 -39.87 22.25 -6.08
CA PRO A 45 -39.58 20.84 -6.33
C PRO A 45 -38.67 20.72 -7.56
N GLY A 46 -37.36 20.76 -7.32
CA GLY A 46 -36.34 20.43 -8.30
C GLY A 46 -36.61 19.00 -8.78
N GLN A 47 -36.45 18.78 -10.08
CA GLN A 47 -36.55 17.44 -10.65
C GLN A 47 -35.43 16.61 -10.04
N THR A 48 -35.73 15.77 -9.04
CA THR A 48 -34.69 14.96 -8.43
C THR A 48 -34.14 14.04 -9.51
N PRO A 49 -32.83 14.07 -9.81
CA PRO A 49 -32.26 13.23 -10.85
C PRO A 49 -32.63 11.76 -10.62
N ILE A 50 -32.97 11.06 -11.70
CA ILE A 50 -33.07 9.59 -11.65
C ILE A 50 -31.66 9.11 -11.25
N PRO A 51 -31.50 8.40 -10.12
CA PRO A 51 -30.21 7.85 -9.75
C PRO A 51 -29.79 6.90 -10.84
N LEU A 52 -28.57 7.09 -11.35
CA LEU A 52 -27.93 6.09 -12.19
C LEU A 52 -27.98 4.75 -11.44
N PRO A 53 -28.24 3.61 -12.11
CA PRO A 53 -27.99 2.31 -11.51
C PRO A 53 -26.47 2.18 -11.28
N GLN A 54 -26.03 2.50 -10.07
CA GLN A 54 -24.61 2.63 -9.67
C GLN A 54 -23.91 1.27 -9.50
N ASP A 55 -24.22 0.31 -10.37
CA ASP A 55 -23.96 -1.13 -10.24
C ASP A 55 -22.87 -1.70 -11.12
N ILE A 56 -22.34 -0.88 -12.02
CA ILE A 56 -20.94 -1.02 -12.38
C ILE A 56 -20.11 -0.44 -11.23
N ILE A 57 -19.79 -1.31 -10.27
CA ILE A 57 -18.65 -1.07 -9.37
C ILE A 57 -17.44 -0.88 -10.30
N PRO A 58 -16.74 0.29 -10.29
CA PRO A 58 -15.57 0.49 -11.16
C PRO A 58 -14.57 -0.65 -10.93
N PRO A 59 -14.13 -1.38 -11.98
CA PRO A 59 -13.45 -2.66 -11.86
C PRO A 59 -12.24 -2.51 -10.94
N ILE A 60 -12.35 -3.19 -9.79
CA ILE A 60 -11.74 -2.85 -8.49
C ILE A 60 -10.78 -1.67 -8.59
N GLN A 61 -11.30 -0.43 -8.53
CA GLN A 61 -10.48 0.80 -8.48
C GLN A 61 -9.40 0.59 -7.41
N SER A 62 -8.15 0.36 -7.84
CA SER A 62 -7.27 -0.58 -7.14
C SER A 62 -6.81 -0.01 -5.81
N SER A 63 -7.59 -0.25 -4.76
CA SER A 63 -7.45 0.41 -3.46
C SER A 63 -6.03 0.18 -2.95
N PRO A 64 -5.18 1.23 -2.88
CA PRO A 64 -3.73 1.07 -2.80
C PRO A 64 -3.37 0.15 -1.65
N ALA A 65 -2.75 -0.98 -2.02
CA ALA A 65 -2.81 -2.24 -1.27
C ALA A 65 -2.64 -2.02 0.24
N GLN A 66 -3.68 -2.35 1.01
CA GLN A 66 -3.94 -1.78 2.34
C GLN A 66 -2.68 -1.74 3.21
N ILE A 67 -2.05 -0.55 3.26
CA ILE A 67 -0.65 -0.43 3.66
C ILE A 67 -0.46 -0.98 5.08
N PRO A 68 0.41 -2.00 5.28
CA PRO A 68 0.61 -2.56 6.59
C PRO A 68 1.21 -1.53 7.55
N LYS A 69 0.73 -1.59 8.80
CA LYS A 69 1.49 -1.31 10.04
C LYS A 69 3.01 -1.13 9.81
N PRO A 70 3.71 0.02 9.99
CA PRO A 70 5.18 -0.01 10.01
C PRO A 70 5.65 -1.06 11.03
N LYS A 71 6.22 -2.17 10.55
CA LYS A 71 6.79 -3.24 11.35
C LYS A 71 8.31 -3.17 11.18
N PRO A 72 9.11 -3.08 12.26
CA PRO A 72 10.56 -3.20 12.16
C PRO A 72 10.94 -4.52 11.50
N LEU A 73 11.88 -4.47 10.55
CA LEU A 73 12.54 -5.68 10.07
C LEU A 73 13.41 -6.24 11.20
N PRO A 74 13.52 -7.58 11.35
CA PRO A 74 14.45 -8.16 12.31
C PRO A 74 15.90 -7.79 11.95
N PRO A 75 16.78 -7.58 12.94
CA PRO A 75 18.20 -7.33 12.71
C PRO A 75 18.84 -8.39 11.81
N PRO A 76 19.76 -8.03 10.89
CA PRO A 76 20.44 -8.95 9.99
C PRO A 76 20.97 -10.22 10.64
N GLU A 77 21.54 -10.05 11.84
CA GLU A 77 22.25 -11.06 12.63
C GLU A 77 21.32 -12.15 13.16
N GLN A 78 20.00 -11.92 13.13
CA GLN A 78 18.97 -12.92 13.49
C GLN A 78 18.54 -13.80 12.30
N LEU A 79 18.77 -13.34 11.05
CA LEU A 79 18.40 -14.05 9.82
C LEU A 79 19.57 -14.86 9.25
N LEU A 80 20.78 -14.34 9.44
CA LEU A 80 22.06 -14.95 9.15
C LEU A 80 22.98 -14.71 10.36
N PRO A 81 23.08 -15.66 11.32
CA PRO A 81 24.08 -15.54 12.38
C PRO A 81 25.50 -15.53 11.78
N PRO A 82 26.47 -14.87 12.42
CA PRO A 82 27.86 -14.93 11.98
C PRO A 82 28.39 -16.36 12.10
N ASP A 83 29.10 -16.82 11.07
CA ASP A 83 29.81 -18.09 11.09
C ASP A 83 31.08 -17.95 11.94
N GLU A 84 31.15 -18.64 13.07
CA GLU A 84 32.33 -18.66 13.94
C GLU A 84 33.51 -19.42 13.31
N SER A 85 33.26 -20.26 12.29
CA SER A 85 34.26 -21.14 11.67
C SER A 85 35.03 -20.47 10.52
N ASN A 86 35.60 -19.29 10.76
CA ASN A 86 36.41 -18.57 9.77
C ASN A 86 37.62 -19.42 9.30
N PRO A 87 37.64 -19.90 8.04
CA PRO A 87 38.64 -20.86 7.57
C PRO A 87 40.02 -20.22 7.36
N PHE A 88 40.11 -18.88 7.42
CA PHE A 88 41.36 -18.14 7.26
C PHE A 88 42.09 -17.83 8.58
N THR A 89 41.71 -18.53 9.67
CA THR A 89 42.44 -18.54 10.95
C THR A 89 43.94 -18.79 10.69
N PRO A 90 44.84 -17.84 11.03
CA PRO A 90 46.26 -18.01 10.78
C PRO A 90 46.82 -19.22 11.54
N ALA A 91 47.50 -20.12 10.82
CA ALA A 91 48.25 -21.19 11.47
C ALA A 91 49.28 -20.59 12.45
N PRO A 92 49.48 -21.16 13.65
CA PRO A 92 50.46 -20.65 14.60
C PRO A 92 51.84 -20.57 13.96
N ILE A 93 52.44 -19.37 13.98
CA ILE A 93 53.78 -19.16 13.45
C ILE A 93 54.77 -19.78 14.45
N THR A 94 55.24 -20.99 14.16
CA THR A 94 56.37 -21.59 14.87
C THR A 94 57.63 -20.74 14.65
N GLU A 95 58.40 -20.56 15.72
CA GLU A 95 59.50 -19.60 15.75
C GLU A 95 60.70 -20.01 14.86
N ASN A 96 61.56 -19.01 14.58
CA ASN A 96 62.86 -19.13 13.87
C ASN A 96 62.85 -19.42 12.36
N VAL A 97 62.42 -18.44 11.54
CA VAL A 97 63.03 -18.21 10.20
C VAL A 97 63.25 -16.71 9.93
N PRO A 98 64.46 -16.16 10.20
CA PRO A 98 64.82 -14.82 9.75
C PRO A 98 65.21 -14.82 8.26
N ARG A 99 64.22 -14.72 7.37
CA ARG A 99 64.42 -14.40 5.95
C ARG A 99 63.61 -13.16 5.55
N ASN A 100 64.29 -12.02 5.58
CA ASN A 100 63.78 -10.75 5.11
C ASN A 100 63.76 -10.71 3.58
N VAL A 101 62.64 -10.29 2.99
CA VAL A 101 62.38 -10.27 1.54
C VAL A 101 62.28 -8.82 1.05
N ALA A 102 63.08 -8.45 0.06
CA ALA A 102 63.01 -7.13 -0.58
C ALA A 102 61.84 -7.07 -1.59
N VAL A 103 60.75 -6.40 -1.24
CA VAL A 103 59.53 -6.30 -2.07
C VAL A 103 59.50 -4.96 -2.80
N LYS A 104 59.59 -4.99 -4.13
CA LYS A 104 59.40 -3.82 -4.99
C LYS A 104 57.93 -3.54 -5.24
N ARG A 105 57.16 -4.58 -5.59
CA ARG A 105 55.70 -4.54 -5.78
C ARG A 105 55.06 -5.89 -5.45
N PHE A 106 53.76 -5.88 -5.23
CA PHE A 106 52.95 -7.09 -5.26
C PHE A 106 52.38 -7.33 -6.66
N GLU A 107 51.78 -8.51 -6.82
CA GLU A 107 51.00 -8.91 -7.98
C GLU A 107 49.81 -9.72 -7.46
N VAL A 108 48.62 -9.12 -7.43
CA VAL A 108 47.41 -9.79 -6.94
C VAL A 108 46.73 -10.51 -8.10
N ILE A 109 46.46 -11.80 -7.93
CA ILE A 109 45.92 -12.70 -8.97
C ILE A 109 44.62 -13.32 -8.44
N GLY A 110 43.56 -13.33 -9.26
CA GLY A 110 42.27 -13.94 -8.91
C GLY A 110 41.21 -12.96 -8.38
N SER A 111 41.53 -11.68 -8.21
CA SER A 111 40.53 -10.64 -7.93
C SER A 111 39.73 -10.29 -9.19
N THR A 112 38.41 -10.44 -9.13
CA THR A 112 37.46 -9.87 -10.10
C THR A 112 36.66 -8.70 -9.50
N VAL A 113 36.49 -8.67 -8.18
CA VAL A 113 35.75 -7.62 -7.47
C VAL A 113 36.51 -6.29 -7.43
N PHE A 114 37.82 -6.32 -7.18
CA PHE A 114 38.63 -5.11 -7.02
C PHE A 114 39.60 -4.92 -8.19
N SER A 115 39.67 -3.68 -8.68
CA SER A 115 40.67 -3.29 -9.69
C SER A 115 42.09 -3.31 -9.10
N PRO A 116 43.14 -3.53 -9.93
CA PRO A 116 44.53 -3.47 -9.48
C PRO A 116 44.86 -2.20 -8.70
N LYS A 117 44.32 -1.05 -9.12
CA LYS A 117 44.52 0.25 -8.45
C LYS A 117 43.99 0.28 -7.00
N GLN A 118 42.88 -0.41 -6.71
CA GLN A 118 42.35 -0.51 -5.33
C GLN A 118 43.22 -1.43 -4.47
N LEU A 119 43.72 -2.53 -5.05
CA LEU A 119 44.58 -3.49 -4.38
C LEU A 119 45.98 -2.89 -4.10
N ASP A 120 46.54 -2.14 -5.05
CA ASP A 120 47.80 -1.39 -4.90
C ASP A 120 47.71 -0.32 -3.80
N LEU A 121 46.55 0.34 -3.63
CA LEU A 121 46.34 1.31 -2.54
C LEU A 121 46.36 0.64 -1.16
N VAL A 122 45.74 -0.53 -1.01
CA VAL A 122 45.75 -1.31 0.25
C VAL A 122 47.14 -1.90 0.53
N LEU A 123 47.89 -2.27 -0.51
CA LEU A 123 49.23 -2.84 -0.39
C LEU A 123 50.35 -1.80 -0.31
N ALA A 124 50.08 -0.52 -0.58
CA ALA A 124 51.07 0.55 -0.59
C ALA A 124 52.01 0.58 0.65
N PRO A 125 51.53 0.42 1.91
CA PRO A 125 52.39 0.39 3.11
C PRO A 125 53.44 -0.74 3.14
N PHE A 126 53.25 -1.76 2.31
CA PHE A 126 54.10 -2.94 2.23
C PHE A 126 55.01 -2.93 0.98
N THR A 127 54.88 -1.96 0.07
CA THR A 127 55.67 -1.87 -1.18
C THR A 127 56.98 -1.10 -1.03
N LYS A 128 57.92 -1.34 -1.97
CA LYS A 128 59.24 -0.70 -2.08
C LYS A 128 60.10 -0.80 -0.81
N ARG A 129 59.89 -1.83 0.01
CA ARG A 129 60.59 -2.03 1.28
C ARG A 129 60.97 -3.50 1.51
N THR A 130 61.88 -3.72 2.44
CA THR A 130 62.17 -5.06 2.96
C THR A 130 61.12 -5.43 4.01
N LEU A 131 60.57 -6.65 3.88
CA LEU A 131 59.54 -7.22 4.76
C LEU A 131 60.03 -8.50 5.42
N SER A 132 59.64 -8.70 6.67
CA SER A 132 59.65 -10.01 7.34
C SER A 132 58.52 -10.91 6.82
N LEU A 133 58.56 -12.20 7.15
CA LEU A 133 57.48 -13.14 6.83
C LEU A 133 56.14 -12.75 7.50
N ALA A 134 56.20 -12.20 8.71
CA ALA A 134 55.02 -11.68 9.41
C ALA A 134 54.37 -10.51 8.65
N GLU A 135 55.16 -9.57 8.13
CA GLU A 135 54.65 -8.42 7.37
C GLU A 135 54.12 -8.82 5.98
N LEU A 136 54.68 -9.88 5.37
CA LEU A 136 54.09 -10.51 4.18
C LEU A 136 52.70 -11.09 4.48
N PHE A 137 52.50 -11.72 5.64
CA PHE A 137 51.19 -12.18 6.07
C PHE A 137 50.26 -11.02 6.49
N GLN A 138 50.77 -9.89 6.97
CA GLN A 138 49.96 -8.66 7.14
C GLN A 138 49.48 -8.11 5.80
N ALA A 139 50.35 -8.03 4.78
CA ALA A 139 49.98 -7.61 3.42
C ALA A 139 48.88 -8.50 2.81
N ARG A 140 49.01 -9.83 2.96
CA ARG A 140 47.94 -10.80 2.64
C ARG A 140 46.64 -10.47 3.39
N SER A 141 46.74 -10.25 4.71
CA SER A 141 45.57 -10.04 5.56
C SER A 141 44.83 -8.73 5.24
N ALA A 142 45.55 -7.69 4.80
CA ALA A 142 44.94 -6.44 4.34
C ALA A 142 44.06 -6.65 3.08
N ILE A 143 44.46 -7.52 2.16
CA ILE A 143 43.60 -7.91 1.03
C ILE A 143 42.39 -8.72 1.50
N THR A 144 42.56 -9.70 2.40
CA THR A 144 41.42 -10.45 2.97
C THR A 144 40.43 -9.51 3.68
N GLN A 145 40.92 -8.53 4.45
CA GLN A 145 40.07 -7.56 5.15
C GLN A 145 39.28 -6.68 4.18
N LEU A 146 39.90 -6.23 3.07
CA LEU A 146 39.21 -5.49 2.01
C LEU A 146 38.01 -6.28 1.45
N TYR A 147 38.11 -7.59 1.27
CA TYR A 147 36.98 -8.44 0.87
C TYR A 147 35.90 -8.52 1.97
N ILE A 148 36.29 -8.76 3.22
CA ILE A 148 35.38 -8.88 4.37
C ILE A 148 34.59 -7.59 4.58
N ASP A 149 35.23 -6.41 4.61
CA ASP A 149 34.60 -5.10 4.85
C ASP A 149 33.53 -4.78 3.78
N ASN A 150 33.78 -5.21 2.54
CA ASN A 150 32.85 -5.07 1.42
C ASN A 150 31.75 -6.15 1.41
N GLY A 151 31.79 -7.13 2.31
CA GLY A 151 30.77 -8.15 2.53
C GLY A 151 31.02 -9.48 1.80
N TYR A 152 32.24 -9.72 1.33
CA TYR A 152 32.63 -10.95 0.64
C TYR A 152 33.28 -11.94 1.62
N ILE A 153 32.57 -12.29 2.69
CA ILE A 153 33.10 -13.03 3.86
C ILE A 153 33.67 -14.42 3.55
N THR A 154 33.26 -15.04 2.42
CA THR A 154 33.78 -16.33 1.93
C THR A 154 35.01 -16.20 1.04
N SER A 155 35.51 -14.97 0.81
CA SER A 155 36.65 -14.69 -0.07
C SER A 155 37.88 -14.31 0.75
N GLY A 156 39.06 -14.74 0.32
CA GLY A 156 40.28 -14.52 1.07
C GLY A 156 41.55 -14.61 0.23
N ALA A 157 42.61 -13.96 0.71
CA ALA A 157 43.92 -13.96 0.09
C ALA A 157 44.90 -14.92 0.77
N PHE A 158 45.77 -15.54 -0.03
CA PHE A 158 46.84 -16.42 0.41
C PHE A 158 48.12 -16.20 -0.40
N ILE A 159 49.26 -16.64 0.14
CA ILE A 159 50.57 -16.56 -0.52
C ILE A 159 51.05 -17.98 -0.76
N SER A 160 50.91 -18.46 -2.00
CA SER A 160 51.48 -19.75 -2.40
C SER A 160 53.01 -19.76 -2.29
N PRO A 161 53.63 -20.92 -1.95
CA PRO A 161 55.08 -21.09 -1.97
C PRO A 161 55.67 -20.68 -3.32
N GLN A 162 56.62 -19.74 -3.30
CA GLN A 162 57.16 -19.12 -4.51
C GLN A 162 58.59 -18.61 -4.31
N THR A 163 59.40 -18.70 -5.36
CA THR A 163 60.71 -18.03 -5.41
C THR A 163 60.51 -16.59 -5.84
N VAL A 164 60.69 -15.64 -4.92
CA VAL A 164 60.53 -14.19 -5.17
C VAL A 164 61.62 -13.70 -6.14
N LYS A 165 61.30 -13.64 -7.43
CA LYS A 165 62.17 -13.09 -8.48
C LYS A 165 61.93 -11.60 -8.64
N ASN A 166 63.01 -10.83 -8.87
CA ASN A 166 63.00 -9.38 -9.11
C ASN A 166 62.32 -8.51 -8.02
N GLY A 167 62.02 -9.07 -6.85
CA GLY A 167 61.28 -8.39 -5.78
C GLY A 167 59.77 -8.27 -6.04
N VAL A 168 59.19 -9.16 -6.87
CA VAL A 168 57.74 -9.25 -7.08
C VAL A 168 57.18 -10.40 -6.24
N VAL A 169 56.21 -10.11 -5.36
CA VAL A 169 55.50 -11.12 -4.56
C VAL A 169 54.09 -11.29 -5.10
N LYS A 170 53.71 -12.53 -5.44
CA LYS A 170 52.37 -12.88 -5.91
C LYS A 170 51.47 -13.20 -4.72
N ILE A 171 50.33 -12.51 -4.62
CA ILE A 171 49.24 -12.82 -3.69
C ILE A 171 48.11 -13.41 -4.54
N GLN A 172 47.60 -14.57 -4.15
CA GLN A 172 46.45 -15.21 -4.81
C GLN A 172 45.20 -14.95 -3.99
N VAL A 173 44.09 -14.65 -4.65
CA VAL A 173 42.77 -14.45 -4.04
C VAL A 173 41.86 -15.60 -4.47
N VAL A 174 41.13 -16.15 -3.52
CA VAL A 174 40.03 -17.08 -3.73
C VAL A 174 38.73 -16.29 -3.54
N GLU A 175 37.94 -16.16 -4.60
CA GLU A 175 36.65 -15.48 -4.59
C GLU A 175 35.52 -16.51 -4.37
N GLY A 176 35.17 -16.72 -3.09
CA GLY A 176 34.30 -17.81 -2.66
C GLY A 176 32.87 -17.72 -3.23
N SER A 177 32.31 -18.87 -3.61
CA SER A 177 30.98 -18.97 -4.24
C SER A 177 30.06 -20.00 -3.60
N LEU A 178 28.76 -19.92 -3.87
CA LEU A 178 27.86 -21.01 -3.49
C LEU A 178 28.01 -22.20 -4.45
N GLU A 179 28.05 -23.41 -3.90
CA GLU A 179 27.91 -24.65 -4.68
C GLU A 179 26.47 -25.20 -4.65
N ALA A 180 25.78 -25.04 -3.52
CA ALA A 180 24.42 -25.53 -3.33
C ALA A 180 23.60 -24.58 -2.46
N ILE A 181 22.28 -24.58 -2.71
CA ILE A 181 21.27 -23.94 -1.86
C ILE A 181 20.25 -25.01 -1.48
N ASN A 182 20.29 -25.45 -0.23
CA ASN A 182 19.44 -26.49 0.33
C ASN A 182 18.23 -25.83 1.00
N VAL A 183 17.02 -26.06 0.48
CA VAL A 183 15.78 -25.52 1.04
C VAL A 183 15.03 -26.65 1.73
N THR A 184 14.64 -26.44 2.99
CA THR A 184 13.99 -27.43 3.86
C THR A 184 12.81 -26.81 4.60
N GLY A 185 11.86 -27.64 5.06
CA GLY A 185 10.68 -27.21 5.85
C GLY A 185 9.45 -26.82 5.04
N THR A 186 9.59 -26.61 3.72
CA THR A 186 8.47 -26.54 2.76
C THR A 186 7.68 -27.85 2.71
N ARG A 187 6.35 -27.75 2.61
CA ARG A 187 5.39 -28.88 2.47
C ARG A 187 4.57 -28.77 1.19
N ARG A 188 4.03 -27.58 0.87
CA ARG A 188 3.25 -27.32 -0.36
C ARG A 188 3.88 -26.27 -1.27
N LEU A 189 4.64 -25.31 -0.73
CA LEU A 189 5.41 -24.36 -1.52
C LEU A 189 6.60 -25.07 -2.19
N ASN A 190 6.71 -24.94 -3.51
CA ASN A 190 7.81 -25.56 -4.26
C ASN A 190 9.17 -25.02 -3.76
N PRO A 191 10.14 -25.87 -3.35
CA PRO A 191 11.45 -25.41 -2.87
C PRO A 191 12.19 -24.49 -3.85
N ASN A 192 11.94 -24.62 -5.15
CA ASN A 192 12.53 -23.76 -6.18
C ASN A 192 11.96 -22.33 -6.18
N TYR A 193 10.75 -22.10 -5.63
CA TYR A 193 10.21 -20.75 -5.43
C TYR A 193 11.10 -19.92 -4.49
N VAL A 194 11.60 -20.55 -3.43
CA VAL A 194 12.51 -19.95 -2.44
C VAL A 194 13.93 -19.89 -3.01
N ARG A 195 14.44 -21.01 -3.55
CA ARG A 195 15.79 -21.11 -4.12
C ARG A 195 16.07 -20.07 -5.21
N SER A 196 15.13 -19.86 -6.13
CA SER A 196 15.29 -18.92 -7.27
C SER A 196 15.34 -17.44 -6.86
N ARG A 197 14.89 -17.12 -5.64
CA ARG A 197 14.89 -15.77 -5.06
C ARG A 197 16.19 -15.43 -4.32
N LEU A 198 17.08 -16.40 -4.11
CA LEU A 198 18.37 -16.21 -3.46
C LEU A 198 19.49 -15.95 -4.49
N PRO A 199 20.46 -15.07 -4.21
CA PRO A 199 21.45 -14.64 -5.19
C PRO A 199 22.52 -15.70 -5.45
N ASN A 200 22.45 -16.37 -6.60
CA ASN A 200 23.52 -17.23 -7.11
C ASN A 200 24.67 -16.40 -7.73
N LEU A 201 25.28 -15.53 -6.93
CA LEU A 201 26.37 -14.64 -7.34
C LEU A 201 27.74 -15.26 -7.08
N LYS A 202 28.72 -14.91 -7.92
CA LYS A 202 30.12 -15.29 -7.78
C LYS A 202 31.02 -14.04 -7.92
N PRO A 203 31.84 -13.71 -6.90
CA PRO A 203 31.78 -14.22 -5.52
C PRO A 203 30.45 -13.94 -4.81
N LEU A 204 30.21 -14.69 -3.73
CA LEU A 204 29.10 -14.48 -2.81
C LEU A 204 29.28 -13.17 -2.05
N ASN A 205 28.22 -12.37 -1.92
CA ASN A 205 28.21 -11.17 -1.09
C ASN A 205 27.09 -11.26 -0.03
N GLN A 206 27.50 -11.20 1.25
CA GLN A 206 26.62 -11.35 2.42
C GLN A 206 25.49 -10.31 2.43
N LYS A 207 25.77 -9.05 2.07
CA LYS A 207 24.79 -7.95 2.10
C LYS A 207 23.64 -8.21 1.11
N ARG A 208 23.95 -8.72 -0.09
CA ARG A 208 22.95 -9.13 -1.09
C ARG A 208 22.20 -10.40 -0.72
N LEU A 209 22.87 -11.37 -0.09
CA LEU A 209 22.22 -12.60 0.40
C LEU A 209 21.20 -12.29 1.52
N LEU A 210 21.63 -11.48 2.48
CA LEU A 210 20.78 -10.95 3.55
C LEU A 210 19.55 -10.23 3.00
N GLU A 211 19.73 -9.32 2.04
CA GLU A 211 18.63 -8.56 1.44
C GLU A 211 17.58 -9.47 0.79
N ALA A 212 18.01 -10.54 0.11
CA ALA A 212 17.12 -11.56 -0.44
C ALA A 212 16.38 -12.36 0.64
N ILE A 213 17.03 -12.69 1.76
CA ILE A 213 16.38 -13.36 2.90
C ILE A 213 15.39 -12.42 3.60
N GLN A 214 15.68 -11.13 3.71
CA GLN A 214 14.74 -10.11 4.20
C GLN A 214 13.53 -9.95 3.27
N LEU A 215 13.71 -9.97 1.95
CA LEU A 215 12.63 -9.99 0.97
C LEU A 215 11.79 -11.27 1.05
N LEU A 216 12.39 -12.43 1.33
CA LEU A 216 11.69 -13.68 1.59
C LEU A 216 10.91 -13.66 2.92
N LYS A 217 11.45 -13.06 3.99
CA LYS A 217 10.75 -12.86 5.28
C LYS A 217 9.60 -11.85 5.20
N LEU A 218 9.56 -11.01 4.15
CA LEU A 218 8.44 -10.14 3.81
C LEU A 218 7.39 -10.80 2.89
N ASN A 219 7.61 -12.04 2.45
CA ASN A 219 6.68 -12.76 1.58
C ASN A 219 5.55 -13.40 2.42
N PRO A 220 4.25 -13.15 2.12
CA PRO A 220 3.14 -13.67 2.93
C PRO A 220 3.01 -15.20 2.92
N LEU A 221 3.73 -15.91 2.05
CA LEU A 221 3.79 -17.38 2.04
C LEU A 221 4.75 -17.96 3.10
N ILE A 222 5.58 -17.13 3.71
CA ILE A 222 6.68 -17.52 4.58
C ILE A 222 6.49 -16.90 5.95
N GLU A 223 6.01 -17.68 6.92
CA GLU A 223 5.92 -17.25 8.31
C GLU A 223 7.31 -17.08 8.91
N ASN A 224 8.26 -17.95 8.54
CA ASN A 224 9.64 -17.86 9.01
C ASN A 224 10.67 -18.38 8.01
N ILE A 225 11.86 -17.79 8.07
CA ILE A 225 13.02 -18.23 7.30
C ILE A 225 14.28 -18.00 8.11
N LYS A 226 15.17 -19.00 8.12
CA LYS A 226 16.51 -18.91 8.70
C LYS A 226 17.53 -19.41 7.69
N GLY A 227 18.62 -18.67 7.52
CA GLY A 227 19.76 -19.07 6.71
C GLY A 227 20.96 -19.43 7.58
N GLU A 228 21.68 -20.47 7.16
CA GLU A 228 22.92 -20.94 7.76
C GLU A 228 23.91 -21.18 6.61
N LEU A 229 25.13 -20.65 6.73
CA LEU A 229 26.21 -20.89 5.78
C LEU A 229 27.10 -22.01 6.32
N SER A 230 27.64 -22.84 5.44
CA SER A 230 28.51 -23.95 5.81
C SER A 230 29.62 -24.14 4.78
N ILE A 231 30.76 -24.69 5.20
CA ILE A 231 31.88 -25.00 4.30
C ILE A 231 31.42 -26.02 3.24
N GLY A 232 31.79 -25.79 1.97
CA GLY A 232 31.44 -26.66 0.85
C GLY A 232 32.44 -27.81 0.62
N ALA A 233 32.16 -28.62 -0.39
CA ALA A 233 33.03 -29.73 -0.81
C ALA A 233 34.36 -29.28 -1.44
N ARG A 234 34.53 -27.98 -1.72
CA ARG A 234 35.80 -27.36 -2.16
C ARG A 234 36.12 -26.15 -1.29
N PHE A 235 37.41 -25.80 -1.24
CA PHE A 235 37.89 -24.63 -0.49
C PHE A 235 37.44 -23.28 -1.08
N ASP A 236 36.95 -23.26 -2.33
CA ASP A 236 36.35 -22.08 -2.98
C ASP A 236 34.82 -22.01 -2.82
N THR A 237 34.20 -22.95 -2.08
CA THR A 237 32.74 -23.08 -2.01
C THR A 237 32.15 -23.08 -0.61
N SER A 238 30.90 -22.66 -0.55
CA SER A 238 30.03 -22.77 0.62
C SER A 238 28.67 -23.33 0.22
N VAL A 239 28.02 -24.01 1.17
CA VAL A 239 26.64 -24.48 1.07
C VAL A 239 25.76 -23.51 1.86
N LEU A 240 24.66 -23.07 1.25
CA LEU A 240 23.65 -22.27 1.93
C LEU A 240 22.47 -23.16 2.33
N ASN A 241 22.32 -23.38 3.63
CA ASN A 241 21.22 -24.13 4.20
C ASN A 241 20.09 -23.17 4.61
N ILE A 242 18.90 -23.36 4.07
CA ILE A 242 17.70 -22.56 4.32
C ILE A 242 16.63 -23.43 4.96
N ARG A 243 16.15 -23.02 6.13
CA ARG A 243 14.97 -23.61 6.78
C ARG A 243 13.81 -22.63 6.68
N VAL A 244 12.70 -23.09 6.10
CA VAL A 244 11.47 -22.34 5.84
C VAL A 244 10.36 -22.88 6.73
N GLU A 245 9.53 -21.98 7.22
CA GLU A 245 8.28 -22.25 7.93
C GLU A 245 7.17 -21.59 7.10
N GLU A 246 6.33 -22.42 6.47
CA GLU A 246 5.24 -21.95 5.60
C GLU A 246 4.13 -21.31 6.43
N ALA A 247 3.68 -20.12 6.03
CA ALA A 247 2.52 -19.48 6.64
C ALA A 247 1.23 -20.27 6.38
N LYS A 248 0.20 -20.00 7.18
CA LYS A 248 -1.18 -20.35 6.80
C LYS A 248 -1.54 -19.68 5.48
N THR A 249 -1.95 -20.46 4.49
CA THR A 249 -2.27 -19.98 3.14
C THR A 249 -3.75 -19.73 2.90
N PHE A 250 -4.61 -20.51 3.55
CA PHE A 250 -6.06 -20.31 3.52
C PHE A 250 -6.46 -19.21 4.49
N SER A 251 -7.29 -18.26 4.04
CA SER A 251 -7.94 -17.29 4.90
C SER A 251 -9.33 -16.94 4.37
N ALA A 252 -10.31 -16.88 5.28
CA ALA A 252 -11.64 -16.35 4.99
C ALA A 252 -11.82 -15.01 5.69
N GLN A 253 -12.65 -14.15 5.12
CA GLN A 253 -12.98 -12.84 5.65
C GLN A 253 -14.47 -12.57 5.46
N LEU A 254 -15.15 -12.25 6.56
CA LEU A 254 -16.52 -11.76 6.57
C LEU A 254 -16.50 -10.24 6.72
N LEU A 255 -17.24 -9.55 5.84
CA LEU A 255 -17.38 -8.10 5.84
C LEU A 255 -18.86 -7.72 5.99
N ALA A 256 -19.14 -6.77 6.87
CA ALA A 256 -20.43 -6.10 6.96
C ALA A 256 -20.21 -4.59 7.10
N ASP A 257 -20.70 -3.79 6.16
CA ASP A 257 -20.59 -2.34 6.16
C ASP A 257 -21.82 -1.67 5.54
N ASN A 258 -21.92 -0.34 5.63
CA ASN A 258 -22.91 0.45 4.92
C ASN A 258 -22.33 1.26 3.74
N GLY A 259 -21.22 0.78 3.15
CA GLY A 259 -20.43 1.46 2.12
C GLY A 259 -20.89 1.16 0.70
N ARG A 260 -22.19 1.27 0.42
CA ARG A 260 -22.81 1.11 -0.90
C ARG A 260 -23.81 2.24 -1.15
N ALA A 261 -24.03 2.61 -2.41
CA ALA A 261 -25.05 3.57 -2.83
C ALA A 261 -26.45 3.25 -2.23
N PRO A 262 -27.25 4.28 -1.84
CA PRO A 262 -28.63 4.07 -1.39
C PRO A 262 -29.54 3.41 -2.43
N SER A 263 -29.29 3.67 -3.72
CA SER A 263 -30.04 3.18 -4.89
C SER A 263 -30.29 1.67 -4.87
N VAL A 264 -29.31 0.88 -4.41
CA VAL A 264 -29.38 -0.60 -4.31
C VAL A 264 -29.32 -1.11 -2.86
N GLY A 265 -29.49 -0.20 -1.90
CA GLY A 265 -29.43 -0.49 -0.48
C GLY A 265 -28.01 -0.45 0.09
N SER A 266 -27.79 0.50 1.01
CA SER A 266 -26.46 0.76 1.58
C SER A 266 -25.83 -0.41 2.35
N PHE A 267 -26.61 -1.33 2.95
CA PHE A 267 -26.08 -2.39 3.81
C PHE A 267 -25.52 -3.58 3.03
N ARG A 268 -24.19 -3.58 2.89
CA ARG A 268 -23.40 -4.57 2.16
C ARG A 268 -22.86 -5.65 3.09
N ARG A 269 -23.01 -6.90 2.68
CA ARG A 269 -22.42 -8.11 3.24
C ARG A 269 -21.48 -8.70 2.21
N SER A 270 -20.31 -9.20 2.62
CA SER A 270 -19.41 -9.93 1.73
C SER A 270 -18.71 -11.08 2.44
N ILE A 271 -18.51 -12.18 1.71
CA ILE A 271 -17.74 -13.35 2.12
C ILE A 271 -16.61 -13.51 1.11
N GLN A 272 -15.37 -13.41 1.58
CA GLN A 272 -14.18 -13.60 0.76
C GLN A 272 -13.39 -14.82 1.24
N LEU A 273 -12.98 -15.66 0.29
CA LEU A 273 -12.09 -16.80 0.48
C LEU A 273 -10.79 -16.53 -0.29
N ASN A 274 -9.65 -16.79 0.35
CA ASN A 274 -8.33 -16.67 -0.25
C ASN A 274 -7.54 -17.96 0.00
N GLU A 275 -6.96 -18.53 -1.05
CA GLU A 275 -5.92 -19.56 -0.95
C GLU A 275 -4.65 -19.04 -1.62
N ALA A 276 -3.67 -18.63 -0.82
CA ALA A 276 -2.34 -18.33 -1.31
C ALA A 276 -1.59 -19.63 -1.67
N ASN A 277 -0.72 -19.64 -2.67
CA ASN A 277 0.08 -20.81 -3.08
C ASN A 277 -0.78 -22.06 -3.39
N LEU A 278 -1.93 -21.91 -4.07
CA LEU A 278 -2.91 -22.98 -4.30
C LEU A 278 -2.30 -24.20 -5.00
N LEU A 279 -1.55 -24.00 -6.09
CA LEU A 279 -0.88 -25.05 -6.87
C LEU A 279 0.57 -25.32 -6.42
N GLY A 280 1.03 -24.70 -5.34
CA GLY A 280 2.41 -24.83 -4.85
C GLY A 280 3.44 -23.97 -5.59
N LEU A 281 3.01 -23.10 -6.53
CA LEU A 281 3.88 -22.27 -7.36
C LEU A 281 4.15 -20.89 -6.74
N GLY A 282 3.59 -20.61 -5.57
CA GLY A 282 3.44 -19.26 -5.01
C GLY A 282 2.45 -18.38 -5.77
N ASP A 283 1.58 -19.03 -6.55
CA ASP A 283 0.33 -18.54 -7.13
C ASP A 283 -0.68 -18.11 -6.04
N GLY A 284 -1.89 -17.70 -6.40
CA GLY A 284 -2.93 -17.42 -5.42
C GLY A 284 -4.30 -17.19 -6.02
N LEU A 285 -5.33 -17.77 -5.39
CA LEU A 285 -6.74 -17.63 -5.75
C LEU A 285 -7.48 -16.82 -4.68
N ARG A 286 -8.31 -15.88 -5.13
CA ARG A 286 -9.26 -15.11 -4.31
C ARG A 286 -10.63 -15.22 -4.96
N VAL A 287 -11.65 -15.50 -4.16
CA VAL A 287 -13.06 -15.44 -4.56
C VAL A 287 -13.84 -14.66 -3.51
N ALA A 288 -14.66 -13.70 -3.91
CA ALA A 288 -15.58 -12.99 -3.06
C ALA A 288 -17.01 -13.12 -3.58
N TYR A 289 -17.98 -13.21 -2.67
CA TYR A 289 -19.41 -13.00 -2.96
C TYR A 289 -19.90 -11.83 -2.11
N THR A 290 -20.59 -10.89 -2.73
CA THR A 290 -21.04 -9.64 -2.13
C THR A 290 -22.54 -9.44 -2.40
N ASN A 291 -23.29 -9.02 -1.38
CA ASN A 291 -24.74 -8.86 -1.43
C ASN A 291 -25.21 -7.60 -0.66
N THR A 292 -26.26 -6.96 -1.17
CA THR A 292 -26.94 -5.81 -0.55
C THR A 292 -28.44 -6.10 -0.42
N ASN A 293 -29.32 -5.11 -0.53
CA ASN A 293 -30.77 -5.32 -0.60
C ASN A 293 -31.31 -5.29 -2.04
N GLY A 294 -30.57 -4.74 -2.99
CA GLY A 294 -30.89 -4.68 -4.42
C GLY A 294 -29.67 -4.93 -5.31
N SER A 295 -28.68 -5.69 -4.85
CA SER A 295 -27.54 -6.11 -5.69
C SER A 295 -26.87 -7.39 -5.19
N ASN A 296 -26.28 -8.15 -6.11
CA ASN A 296 -25.33 -9.23 -5.82
C ASN A 296 -24.11 -9.11 -6.73
N GLY A 297 -22.99 -9.68 -6.31
CA GLY A 297 -21.82 -9.83 -7.17
C GLY A 297 -20.89 -10.95 -6.73
N ILE A 298 -20.12 -11.47 -7.68
CA ILE A 298 -19.05 -12.45 -7.47
C ILE A 298 -17.79 -11.91 -8.14
N ASP A 299 -16.71 -11.80 -7.37
CA ASP A 299 -15.39 -11.38 -7.82
C ASP A 299 -14.41 -12.56 -7.70
N ALA A 300 -13.70 -12.90 -8.78
CA ALA A 300 -12.68 -13.95 -8.81
C ALA A 300 -11.36 -13.39 -9.33
N SER A 301 -10.26 -13.71 -8.66
CA SER A 301 -8.91 -13.29 -9.05
C SER A 301 -7.92 -14.43 -8.87
N TYR A 302 -7.18 -14.75 -9.92
CA TYR A 302 -6.08 -15.71 -9.90
C TYR A 302 -4.78 -15.05 -10.33
N SER A 303 -3.73 -15.21 -9.52
CA SER A 303 -2.43 -14.59 -9.73
C SER A 303 -1.31 -15.63 -9.77
N LEU A 304 -0.36 -15.44 -10.69
CA LEU A 304 0.74 -16.36 -10.97
C LEU A 304 2.07 -15.60 -10.97
N PRO A 305 3.04 -15.94 -10.11
CA PRO A 305 4.38 -15.36 -10.13
C PRO A 305 5.17 -15.88 -11.33
N LEU A 306 5.60 -14.97 -12.21
CA LEU A 306 6.33 -15.27 -13.44
C LEU A 306 7.84 -15.44 -13.22
N ASN A 307 8.40 -14.81 -12.18
CA ASN A 307 9.84 -14.81 -11.94
C ASN A 307 10.21 -14.55 -10.46
N SER A 308 11.49 -14.69 -10.14
CA SER A 308 12.02 -14.49 -8.79
C SER A 308 12.19 -13.03 -8.35
N ARG A 309 11.90 -12.06 -9.23
CA ARG A 309 11.78 -10.63 -8.85
C ARG A 309 10.34 -10.22 -8.55
N ASN A 310 9.47 -11.21 -8.26
CA ASN A 310 8.04 -11.03 -8.01
C ASN A 310 7.30 -10.29 -9.14
N GLY A 311 7.70 -10.52 -10.39
CA GLY A 311 6.81 -10.28 -11.52
C GLY A 311 5.62 -11.24 -11.47
N THR A 312 4.42 -10.75 -11.78
CA THR A 312 3.15 -11.46 -11.62
C THR A 312 2.26 -11.23 -12.83
N LEU A 313 1.57 -12.28 -13.28
CA LEU A 313 0.41 -12.19 -14.16
C LEU A 313 -0.85 -12.48 -13.32
N SER A 314 -1.83 -11.59 -13.35
CA SER A 314 -3.13 -11.79 -12.71
C SER A 314 -4.25 -11.77 -13.74
N PHE A 315 -5.20 -12.68 -13.62
CA PHE A 315 -6.48 -12.63 -14.30
C PHE A 315 -7.59 -12.39 -13.27
N ASN A 316 -8.41 -11.37 -13.50
CA ASN A 316 -9.57 -11.05 -12.69
C ASN A 316 -10.83 -11.20 -13.55
N TYR A 317 -11.90 -11.72 -12.95
CA TYR A 317 -13.24 -11.76 -13.52
C TYR A 317 -14.23 -11.35 -12.44
N GLY A 318 -15.20 -10.51 -12.79
CA GLY A 318 -16.32 -10.18 -11.92
C GLY A 318 -17.65 -10.21 -12.65
N PHE A 319 -18.70 -10.49 -11.90
CA PHE A 319 -20.10 -10.35 -12.32
C PHE A 319 -20.90 -9.67 -11.22
N SER A 320 -21.80 -8.75 -11.59
CA SER A 320 -22.78 -8.14 -10.71
C SER A 320 -24.15 -8.07 -11.37
N ASN A 321 -25.21 -8.19 -10.54
CA ASN A 321 -26.58 -7.85 -10.91
C ASN A 321 -27.20 -6.92 -9.85
N SER A 322 -28.21 -6.16 -10.25
CA SER A 322 -28.85 -5.17 -9.39
C SER A 322 -30.25 -4.77 -9.80
N ASP A 323 -30.98 -4.25 -8.82
CA ASP A 323 -32.33 -3.73 -8.90
C ASP A 323 -32.37 -2.39 -8.15
N VAL A 324 -32.85 -1.31 -8.77
CA VAL A 324 -32.95 0.00 -8.10
C VAL A 324 -34.12 0.00 -7.12
N ILE A 325 -33.82 -0.02 -5.82
CA ILE A 325 -34.80 -0.07 -4.73
C ILE A 325 -35.07 1.28 -4.04
N GLU A 326 -34.37 2.36 -4.44
CA GLU A 326 -34.58 3.70 -3.87
C GLU A 326 -35.87 4.36 -4.40
N GLU A 327 -36.91 4.41 -3.57
CA GLU A 327 -38.13 5.19 -3.80
C GLU A 327 -37.84 6.67 -4.16
N PRO A 328 -38.59 7.28 -5.09
CA PRO A 328 -39.72 6.69 -5.83
C PRO A 328 -39.30 5.92 -7.08
N PHE A 329 -38.00 5.74 -7.34
CA PHE A 329 -37.48 5.20 -8.60
C PHE A 329 -37.59 3.68 -8.70
N ASN A 330 -37.85 3.00 -7.58
CA ASN A 330 -38.21 1.57 -7.54
C ASN A 330 -39.46 1.21 -8.36
N VAL A 331 -40.33 2.17 -8.70
CA VAL A 331 -41.47 1.94 -9.61
C VAL A 331 -41.07 1.84 -11.07
N LEU A 332 -39.81 2.16 -11.42
CA LEU A 332 -39.30 2.12 -12.79
C LEU A 332 -38.68 0.75 -13.16
N ASP A 333 -38.57 -0.19 -12.21
CA ASP A 333 -38.07 -1.55 -12.47
C ASP A 333 -36.69 -1.54 -13.20
N ILE A 334 -35.79 -0.64 -12.77
CA ILE A 334 -34.46 -0.48 -13.38
C ILE A 334 -33.55 -1.57 -12.86
N ILE A 335 -33.09 -2.43 -13.77
CA ILE A 335 -32.23 -3.59 -13.50
C ILE A 335 -30.88 -3.37 -14.17
N GLY A 336 -29.79 -3.51 -13.41
CA GLY A 336 -28.41 -3.45 -13.89
C GLY A 336 -27.76 -4.83 -13.92
N ASN A 337 -26.99 -5.13 -14.98
CA ASN A 337 -26.11 -6.29 -15.04
C ASN A 337 -24.74 -5.86 -15.55
N SER A 338 -23.66 -6.37 -14.97
CA SER A 338 -22.30 -6.11 -15.45
C SER A 338 -21.37 -7.31 -15.31
N HIS A 339 -20.50 -7.48 -16.31
CA HIS A 339 -19.34 -8.36 -16.26
C HIS A 339 -18.07 -7.53 -16.45
N TYR A 340 -16.98 -7.92 -15.79
CA TYR A 340 -15.67 -7.38 -16.11
C TYR A 340 -14.61 -8.49 -16.21
N TYR A 341 -13.60 -8.26 -17.05
CA TYR A 341 -12.47 -9.15 -17.30
C TYR A 341 -11.20 -8.31 -17.30
N GLU A 342 -10.18 -8.68 -16.53
CA GLU A 342 -8.89 -7.99 -16.52
C GLU A 342 -7.73 -8.99 -16.66
N LEU A 343 -6.76 -8.67 -17.50
CA LEU A 343 -5.45 -9.34 -17.54
C LEU A 343 -4.36 -8.33 -17.19
N THR A 344 -3.74 -8.49 -16.02
CA THR A 344 -2.75 -7.57 -15.47
C THR A 344 -1.36 -8.21 -15.40
N LEU A 345 -0.40 -7.62 -16.11
CA LEU A 345 1.03 -7.90 -15.93
C LEU A 345 1.66 -6.85 -15.01
N ARG A 346 2.30 -7.28 -13.91
CA ARG A 346 3.01 -6.41 -12.96
C ARG A 346 4.46 -6.86 -12.79
N GLN A 347 5.42 -5.93 -12.79
CA GLN A 347 6.84 -6.22 -12.57
C GLN A 347 7.49 -5.16 -11.65
N PRO A 348 7.95 -5.56 -10.45
CA PRO A 348 8.91 -4.78 -9.66
C PRO A 348 10.21 -4.58 -10.43
N ILE A 349 10.56 -3.31 -10.72
CA ILE A 349 11.82 -2.92 -11.36
C ILE A 349 12.89 -2.51 -10.34
N LEU A 350 12.46 -2.00 -9.18
CA LEU A 350 13.25 -1.90 -7.96
C LEU A 350 12.51 -2.66 -6.86
N LEU A 351 13.17 -3.60 -6.19
CA LEU A 351 12.62 -4.35 -5.08
C LEU A 351 13.71 -4.52 -4.01
N THR A 352 13.47 -3.93 -2.84
CA THR A 352 14.33 -3.95 -1.66
C THR A 352 13.45 -4.01 -0.41
N PRO A 353 13.95 -4.41 0.77
CA PRO A 353 13.12 -4.53 1.98
C PRO A 353 12.43 -3.23 2.44
N ASN A 354 12.93 -2.07 2.01
CA ASN A 354 12.39 -0.74 2.36
C ASN A 354 11.81 0.07 1.18
N ARG A 355 12.02 -0.36 -0.08
CA ARG A 355 11.53 0.33 -1.29
C ARG A 355 11.11 -0.65 -2.37
N GLU A 356 9.97 -0.37 -2.97
CA GLU A 356 9.46 -1.03 -4.16
C GLU A 356 9.07 0.02 -5.20
N LEU A 357 9.50 -0.17 -6.45
CA LEU A 357 8.96 0.51 -7.63
C LEU A 357 8.56 -0.57 -8.62
N ALA A 358 7.28 -0.67 -8.93
CA ALA A 358 6.73 -1.59 -9.90
C ALA A 358 6.08 -0.85 -11.07
N LEU A 359 6.19 -1.43 -12.25
CA LEU A 359 5.43 -1.04 -13.43
C LEU A 359 4.39 -2.13 -13.71
N GLY A 360 3.27 -1.77 -14.32
CA GLY A 360 2.31 -2.74 -14.79
C GLY A 360 1.45 -2.25 -15.95
N LEU A 361 0.87 -3.22 -16.64
CA LEU A 361 -0.06 -3.01 -17.74
C LEU A 361 -1.26 -3.93 -17.50
N THR A 362 -2.44 -3.34 -17.43
CA THR A 362 -3.72 -4.05 -17.44
C THR A 362 -4.34 -3.90 -18.83
N ALA A 363 -4.86 -5.00 -19.37
CA ALA A 363 -5.85 -4.96 -20.43
C ALA A 363 -7.18 -5.41 -19.84
N ASP A 364 -8.20 -4.56 -19.88
CA ASP A 364 -9.50 -4.83 -19.29
C ASP A 364 -10.64 -4.62 -20.27
N ARG A 365 -11.73 -5.33 -19.99
CA ARG A 365 -13.01 -5.23 -20.68
C ARG A 365 -14.13 -5.19 -19.65
N ILE A 366 -15.01 -4.21 -19.78
CA ILE A 366 -16.23 -4.08 -18.99
C ILE A 366 -17.41 -4.22 -19.95
N GLU A 367 -18.38 -5.05 -19.60
CA GLU A 367 -19.69 -5.07 -20.28
C GLU A 367 -20.76 -4.76 -19.25
N SER A 368 -21.68 -3.86 -19.58
CA SER A 368 -22.86 -3.57 -18.77
C SER A 368 -24.10 -3.43 -19.63
N ASN A 369 -25.23 -3.84 -19.06
CA ASN A 369 -26.56 -3.70 -19.63
C ASN A 369 -27.52 -3.21 -18.56
N ILE A 370 -28.29 -2.16 -18.89
CA ILE A 370 -29.32 -1.58 -18.03
C ILE A 370 -30.66 -1.72 -18.76
N SER A 371 -31.64 -2.34 -18.12
CA SER A 371 -32.99 -2.55 -18.66
C SER A 371 -34.06 -2.00 -17.71
N SER A 372 -35.25 -1.71 -18.23
CA SER A 372 -36.40 -1.21 -17.47
C SER A 372 -37.69 -1.50 -18.24
N ASN A 373 -38.41 -2.54 -17.83
CA ASN A 373 -39.68 -2.93 -18.47
C ASN A 373 -40.65 -1.74 -18.57
N VAL A 374 -40.70 -0.90 -17.52
CA VAL A 374 -41.60 0.26 -17.43
C VAL A 374 -41.24 1.37 -18.42
N LEU A 375 -39.95 1.59 -18.70
CA LEU A 375 -39.51 2.61 -19.66
C LEU A 375 -39.55 2.07 -21.10
N GLU A 376 -39.27 0.78 -21.29
CA GLU A 376 -39.35 0.09 -22.58
C GLU A 376 -40.81 0.00 -23.08
N ASP A 377 -41.77 -0.42 -22.23
CA ASP A 377 -43.21 -0.40 -22.53
C ASP A 377 -43.73 1.01 -22.82
N ALA A 378 -43.14 2.03 -22.18
CA ALA A 378 -43.47 3.44 -22.41
C ALA A 378 -42.73 4.06 -23.62
N GLY A 379 -41.88 3.30 -24.31
CA GLY A 379 -41.19 3.72 -25.53
C GLY A 379 -39.98 4.66 -25.33
N TYR A 380 -39.44 4.76 -24.11
CA TYR A 380 -38.23 5.55 -23.83
C TYR A 380 -36.96 4.71 -24.04
N PRO A 381 -35.96 5.19 -24.80
CA PRO A 381 -34.70 4.47 -24.99
C PRO A 381 -33.87 4.46 -23.70
N LEU A 382 -33.23 3.32 -23.43
CA LEU A 382 -32.53 3.05 -22.17
C LEU A 382 -31.26 3.88 -21.98
N SER A 383 -30.71 4.47 -23.06
CA SER A 383 -29.60 5.42 -23.00
C SER A 383 -29.86 6.65 -22.12
N PHE A 384 -31.12 7.00 -21.86
CA PHE A 384 -31.43 8.06 -20.88
C PHE A 384 -30.99 7.72 -19.45
N LEU A 385 -30.95 6.43 -19.08
CA LEU A 385 -30.56 5.95 -17.74
C LEU A 385 -29.04 5.94 -17.50
N SER A 386 -28.22 5.94 -18.55
CA SER A 386 -26.76 5.91 -18.45
C SER A 386 -26.12 6.63 -19.64
N PRO A 387 -25.52 7.82 -19.44
CA PRO A 387 -24.82 8.54 -20.49
C PRO A 387 -23.77 7.68 -21.18
N GLY A 388 -23.83 7.60 -22.50
CA GLY A 388 -22.92 6.81 -23.33
C GLY A 388 -23.26 5.33 -23.47
N ALA A 389 -24.36 4.86 -22.89
CA ALA A 389 -24.97 3.58 -23.26
C ALA A 389 -25.68 3.68 -24.61
N ASP A 390 -25.75 2.59 -25.37
CA ASP A 390 -26.54 2.53 -26.60
C ASP A 390 -28.06 2.57 -26.35
N ILE A 391 -28.87 2.62 -27.41
CA ILE A 391 -30.33 2.71 -27.32
C ILE A 391 -30.99 1.54 -26.56
N TYR A 392 -30.27 0.41 -26.40
CA TYR A 392 -30.68 -0.78 -25.66
C TYR A 392 -30.08 -0.83 -24.24
N GLY A 393 -29.46 0.26 -23.76
CA GLY A 393 -28.91 0.37 -22.41
C GLY A 393 -27.56 -0.32 -22.24
N ARG A 394 -26.83 -0.60 -23.34
CA ARG A 394 -25.57 -1.35 -23.31
C ARG A 394 -24.34 -0.44 -23.37
N THR A 395 -23.44 -0.63 -22.41
CA THR A 395 -22.11 0.01 -22.37
C THR A 395 -21.04 -1.08 -22.37
N ARG A 396 -20.19 -1.12 -23.40
CA ARG A 396 -19.06 -2.05 -23.48
C ARG A 396 -17.76 -1.30 -23.64
N ILE A 397 -16.87 -1.40 -22.68
CA ILE A 397 -15.58 -0.70 -22.66
C ILE A 397 -14.47 -1.73 -22.89
N SER A 398 -13.41 -1.32 -23.56
CA SER A 398 -12.15 -2.07 -23.55
C SER A 398 -11.02 -1.05 -23.40
N ALA A 399 -10.09 -1.30 -22.48
CA ALA A 399 -9.06 -0.34 -22.13
C ALA A 399 -7.69 -0.98 -21.93
N LEU A 400 -6.65 -0.16 -22.09
CA LEU A 400 -5.27 -0.48 -21.74
C LEU A 400 -4.81 0.51 -20.66
N ARG A 401 -4.46 0.00 -19.48
CA ARG A 401 -4.11 0.83 -18.31
C ARG A 401 -2.67 0.61 -17.91
N PHE A 402 -1.81 1.59 -18.19
CA PHE A 402 -0.40 1.58 -17.79
C PHE A 402 -0.24 2.25 -16.43
N PHE A 403 0.28 1.52 -15.45
CA PHE A 403 0.44 1.99 -14.08
C PHE A 403 1.86 1.88 -13.54
N GLN A 404 2.17 2.77 -12.60
CA GLN A 404 3.41 2.83 -11.85
C GLN A 404 3.06 2.88 -10.35
N GLU A 405 3.66 1.99 -9.56
CA GLU A 405 3.47 1.92 -8.11
C GLU A 405 4.80 2.12 -7.41
N TRP A 406 4.86 3.12 -6.53
CA TRP A 406 6.00 3.36 -5.65
C TRP A 406 5.58 3.17 -4.20
N THR A 407 6.40 2.45 -3.43
CA THR A 407 6.29 2.36 -1.96
C THR A 407 7.66 2.56 -1.33
N ASN A 408 7.74 3.44 -0.33
CA ASN A 408 8.92 3.66 0.50
C ASN A 408 8.52 3.57 1.99
N ARG A 409 9.09 2.60 2.70
CA ARG A 409 8.76 2.26 4.10
C ARG A 409 9.97 2.44 5.03
N SER A 410 9.74 2.99 6.21
CA SER A 410 10.70 3.16 7.32
C SER A 410 10.19 2.40 8.56
N SER A 411 10.88 2.52 9.70
CA SER A 411 10.39 2.00 10.98
C SER A 411 9.23 2.81 11.60
N ARG A 412 8.85 3.95 11.01
CA ARG A 412 7.76 4.84 11.49
C ARG A 412 6.84 5.37 10.40
N ASP A 413 7.27 5.35 9.14
CA ASP A 413 6.59 5.97 8.01
C ASP A 413 6.39 4.95 6.89
N VAL A 414 5.25 4.97 6.21
CA VAL A 414 5.12 4.40 4.86
C VAL A 414 4.47 5.43 3.96
N PHE A 415 5.14 5.74 2.85
CA PHE A 415 4.55 6.46 1.74
C PHE A 415 4.31 5.45 0.61
N ALA A 416 3.13 5.48 0.00
CA ALA A 416 2.88 4.84 -1.28
C ALA A 416 2.15 5.79 -2.23
N ALA A 417 2.47 5.68 -3.51
CA ALA A 417 1.77 6.35 -4.59
C ALA A 417 1.55 5.38 -5.76
N ARG A 418 0.39 5.50 -6.40
CA ARG A 418 0.08 4.85 -7.68
C ARG A 418 -0.32 5.93 -8.69
N SER A 419 0.17 5.79 -9.91
CA SER A 419 -0.17 6.62 -11.05
C SER A 419 -0.60 5.68 -12.17
N GLN A 420 -1.78 5.89 -12.75
CA GLN A 420 -2.36 5.02 -13.76
C GLN A 420 -2.95 5.85 -14.91
N PHE A 421 -2.46 5.61 -16.11
CA PHE A 421 -3.03 6.15 -17.34
C PHE A 421 -3.90 5.08 -17.98
N SER A 422 -5.20 5.34 -18.10
CA SER A 422 -6.17 4.47 -18.77
C SER A 422 -6.43 5.01 -20.17
N LEU A 423 -6.19 4.20 -21.19
CA LEU A 423 -6.55 4.48 -22.58
C LEU A 423 -7.72 3.57 -22.98
N GLY A 424 -8.91 4.14 -23.10
CA GLY A 424 -10.06 3.47 -23.71
C GLY A 424 -9.82 3.27 -25.21
N ILE A 425 -10.10 2.07 -25.70
CA ILE A 425 -9.90 1.67 -27.09
C ILE A 425 -11.21 1.14 -27.70
N GLY A 426 -11.53 1.61 -28.92
CA GLY A 426 -12.68 1.13 -29.70
C GLY A 426 -12.45 -0.23 -30.34
N ALA A 427 -12.16 -1.25 -29.52
CA ALA A 427 -11.88 -2.61 -29.92
C ALA A 427 -12.95 -3.58 -29.38
N PHE A 428 -13.06 -4.77 -29.99
CA PHE A 428 -13.91 -5.86 -29.51
C PHE A 428 -15.40 -5.48 -29.29
N ASP A 429 -16.06 -4.80 -30.24
CA ASP A 429 -17.47 -4.39 -30.11
C ASP A 429 -17.74 -3.51 -28.86
N ALA A 430 -16.78 -2.61 -28.56
CA ALA A 430 -16.95 -1.55 -27.58
C ALA A 430 -17.97 -0.50 -28.05
N THR A 431 -18.66 0.16 -27.11
CA THR A 431 -19.62 1.23 -27.40
C THR A 431 -18.89 2.48 -27.86
N ILE A 432 -19.27 3.00 -29.03
CA ILE A 432 -18.67 4.15 -29.72
C ILE A 432 -19.78 5.09 -30.16
N ASN A 433 -19.75 6.33 -29.65
CA ASN A 433 -20.82 7.31 -29.80
C ASN A 433 -20.35 8.54 -30.60
N GLY A 434 -21.23 9.55 -30.73
CA GLY A 434 -20.87 10.85 -31.32
C GLY A 434 -19.85 11.60 -30.46
N ASP A 435 -19.23 12.64 -31.01
CA ASP A 435 -18.13 13.36 -30.33
C ASP A 435 -18.58 14.06 -29.03
N ASP A 436 -19.87 14.44 -28.94
CA ASP A 436 -20.52 15.10 -27.79
C ASP A 436 -20.98 14.12 -26.67
N GLU A 437 -20.94 12.80 -26.90
CA GLU A 437 -21.36 11.79 -25.93
C GLU A 437 -20.15 11.02 -25.35
N PRO A 438 -20.18 10.65 -24.05
CA PRO A 438 -19.15 9.80 -23.47
C PRO A 438 -19.16 8.42 -24.14
N ASP A 439 -17.98 7.85 -24.42
CA ASP A 439 -17.85 6.53 -25.02
C ASP A 439 -16.55 5.82 -24.62
N SER A 440 -16.26 4.69 -25.25
CA SER A 440 -15.09 3.86 -24.90
C SER A 440 -13.75 4.37 -25.43
N ARG A 441 -13.68 5.60 -25.99
CA ARG A 441 -12.44 6.24 -26.49
C ARG A 441 -12.08 7.41 -25.59
N PHE A 442 -11.32 7.17 -24.53
CA PHE A 442 -10.95 8.20 -23.55
C PHE A 442 -9.48 8.06 -23.11
N LEU A 443 -8.91 9.13 -22.60
CA LEU A 443 -7.64 9.13 -21.86
C LEU A 443 -7.88 9.70 -20.46
N SER A 444 -7.78 8.85 -19.44
CA SER A 444 -7.84 9.28 -18.04
C SER A 444 -6.54 9.01 -17.28
N TRP A 445 -6.19 9.90 -16.36
CA TRP A 445 -5.07 9.73 -15.43
C TRP A 445 -5.59 9.73 -14.00
N LEU A 446 -5.48 8.57 -13.33
CA LEU A 446 -5.80 8.38 -11.92
C LEU A 446 -4.51 8.40 -11.10
N GLY A 447 -4.40 9.38 -10.21
CA GLY A 447 -3.36 9.47 -9.18
C GLY A 447 -3.91 9.07 -7.82
N GLN A 448 -3.16 8.28 -7.06
CA GLN A 448 -3.49 7.86 -5.70
C GLN A 448 -2.26 7.98 -4.82
N MET A 449 -2.40 8.55 -3.62
CA MET A 449 -1.33 8.74 -2.65
C MET A 449 -1.80 8.46 -1.23
N GLN A 450 -0.98 7.74 -0.45
CA GLN A 450 -1.22 7.53 0.97
C GLN A 450 0.08 7.65 1.77
N TRP A 451 0.04 8.45 2.85
CA TRP A 451 1.12 8.55 3.82
C TRP A 451 0.64 8.12 5.19
N VAL A 452 1.29 7.11 5.75
CA VAL A 452 1.07 6.58 7.10
C VAL A 452 2.27 6.95 7.95
N ARG A 453 2.09 7.72 9.02
CA ARG A 453 3.17 8.11 9.93
C ARG A 453 2.83 7.87 11.38
N GLN A 454 3.66 7.09 12.06
CA GLN A 454 3.62 6.97 13.51
C GLN A 454 4.22 8.23 14.14
N ILE A 455 3.35 9.09 14.70
CA ILE A 455 3.73 10.36 15.33
C ILE A 455 4.00 10.21 16.84
N ALA A 456 3.43 9.18 17.48
CA ALA A 456 3.69 8.80 18.88
C ALA A 456 3.46 7.28 19.06
N PRO A 457 3.71 6.67 20.24
CA PRO A 457 3.48 5.23 20.47
C PRO A 457 2.05 4.80 20.12
N ASP A 458 1.92 4.05 19.01
CA ASP A 458 0.67 3.57 18.41
C ASP A 458 -0.31 4.66 17.96
N THR A 459 0.10 5.93 18.00
CA THR A 459 -0.62 7.06 17.40
C THR A 459 -0.16 7.28 15.98
N VAL A 460 -1.09 7.18 15.03
CA VAL A 460 -0.81 7.20 13.58
C VAL A 460 -1.55 8.34 12.91
N LEU A 461 -0.81 9.23 12.26
CA LEU A 461 -1.33 10.11 11.23
C LEU A 461 -1.48 9.31 9.93
N LEU A 462 -2.62 9.46 9.28
CA LEU A 462 -2.92 8.94 7.95
C LEU A 462 -3.36 10.11 7.08
N LEU A 463 -2.59 10.40 6.03
CA LEU A 463 -3.04 11.25 4.93
C LEU A 463 -3.35 10.38 3.71
N LYS A 464 -4.43 10.71 3.00
CA LYS A 464 -4.79 10.17 1.69
C LYS A 464 -5.07 11.29 0.71
N SER A 465 -4.79 11.07 -0.56
CA SER A 465 -5.38 11.84 -1.64
C SER A 465 -5.49 11.00 -2.90
N ASN A 466 -6.62 11.13 -3.61
CA ASN A 466 -6.82 10.58 -4.94
C ASN A 466 -7.17 11.74 -5.87
N PHE A 467 -6.80 11.69 -7.14
CA PHE A 467 -7.30 12.61 -8.15
C PHE A 467 -7.47 11.91 -9.48
N GLN A 468 -8.42 12.38 -10.29
CA GLN A 468 -8.63 11.93 -11.65
C GLN A 468 -8.67 13.13 -12.60
N LEU A 469 -7.99 13.00 -13.74
CA LEU A 469 -8.08 13.92 -14.87
C LEU A 469 -8.50 13.14 -16.11
N ALA A 470 -9.40 13.69 -16.93
CA ALA A 470 -9.95 13.08 -18.13
C ALA A 470 -9.94 14.05 -19.31
N ASP A 471 -9.59 13.56 -20.50
CA ASP A 471 -9.53 14.37 -21.72
C ASP A 471 -10.90 14.79 -22.27
N ARG A 472 -11.98 14.09 -21.87
CA ARG A 472 -13.37 14.31 -22.30
C ARG A 472 -14.38 13.69 -21.31
N ALA A 473 -15.66 13.80 -21.64
CA ALA A 473 -16.76 13.14 -20.93
C ALA A 473 -16.51 11.62 -20.80
N LEU A 474 -16.64 11.10 -19.58
CA LEU A 474 -16.49 9.67 -19.28
C LEU A 474 -17.85 9.00 -19.08
N VAL A 475 -17.92 7.73 -19.45
CA VAL A 475 -19.05 6.87 -19.07
C VAL A 475 -19.05 6.65 -17.54
N PRO A 476 -20.20 6.53 -16.86
CA PRO A 476 -20.26 6.54 -15.39
C PRO A 476 -19.40 5.50 -14.65
N THR A 477 -19.00 4.43 -15.36
CA THR A 477 -18.12 3.36 -14.84
C THR A 477 -16.66 3.78 -14.68
N GLU A 478 -16.25 4.82 -15.41
CA GLU A 478 -14.90 5.40 -15.43
C GLU A 478 -14.84 6.75 -14.68
N GLN A 479 -15.99 7.34 -14.35
CA GLN A 479 -16.11 8.56 -13.55
C GLN A 479 -15.66 8.36 -12.09
N PHE A 480 -15.31 9.46 -11.43
CA PHE A 480 -14.83 9.46 -10.05
C PHE A 480 -15.97 9.80 -9.06
N GLY A 481 -16.24 8.89 -8.11
CA GLY A 481 -17.25 9.08 -7.07
C GLY A 481 -16.75 9.88 -5.85
N VAL A 482 -17.43 10.97 -5.53
CA VAL A 482 -17.16 11.79 -4.33
C VAL A 482 -18.37 11.74 -3.38
N GLY A 483 -18.08 11.46 -2.11
CA GLY A 483 -19.07 11.15 -1.07
C GLY A 483 -19.02 9.68 -0.64
N GLY A 484 -19.14 9.42 0.67
CA GLY A 484 -19.20 8.08 1.25
C GLY A 484 -17.96 7.64 2.03
N ILE A 485 -17.95 6.37 2.47
CA ILE A 485 -17.00 5.83 3.45
C ILE A 485 -15.55 5.74 2.93
N GLN A 486 -15.35 5.73 1.62
CA GLN A 486 -14.03 5.64 0.99
C GLN A 486 -13.46 6.99 0.53
N SER A 487 -14.33 8.00 0.36
CA SER A 487 -13.97 9.38 -0.01
C SER A 487 -14.39 10.35 1.10
N VAL A 488 -15.35 11.24 0.85
CA VAL A 488 -15.80 12.27 1.81
C VAL A 488 -16.93 11.72 2.69
N ARG A 489 -16.61 11.37 3.94
CA ARG A 489 -17.62 10.97 4.95
C ARG A 489 -18.51 12.17 5.31
N GLY A 490 -19.72 11.92 5.81
CA GLY A 490 -20.76 12.94 6.01
C GLY A 490 -21.76 13.06 4.85
N TYR A 491 -21.58 12.28 3.78
CA TYR A 491 -22.38 12.27 2.55
C TYR A 491 -22.71 10.84 2.09
N ARG A 492 -23.79 10.64 1.32
CA ARG A 492 -24.07 9.33 0.70
C ARG A 492 -22.92 8.87 -0.18
N GLN A 493 -22.72 7.55 -0.26
CA GLN A 493 -21.79 6.95 -1.21
C GLN A 493 -22.15 7.38 -2.64
N ASP A 494 -21.13 7.88 -3.35
CA ASP A 494 -21.23 8.35 -4.74
C ASP A 494 -22.30 9.45 -4.92
N ALA A 495 -22.25 10.47 -4.03
CA ALA A 495 -23.16 11.62 -4.02
C ALA A 495 -22.96 12.58 -5.21
N ILE A 496 -21.73 12.66 -5.71
CA ILE A 496 -21.37 13.33 -6.98
C ILE A 496 -20.53 12.34 -7.79
N LEU A 497 -20.83 12.22 -9.08
CA LEU A 497 -20.02 11.52 -10.08
C LEU A 497 -19.57 12.55 -11.13
N ALA A 498 -18.30 12.51 -11.50
CA ALA A 498 -17.72 13.46 -12.46
C ALA A 498 -16.54 12.86 -13.22
N ASP A 499 -16.22 13.43 -14.39
CA ASP A 499 -15.08 13.00 -15.22
C ASP A 499 -13.74 13.18 -14.49
N ASN A 500 -13.59 14.33 -13.82
CA ASN A 500 -12.41 14.73 -13.06
C ASN A 500 -12.78 14.96 -11.59
N ALA A 501 -11.82 14.70 -10.69
CA ALA A 501 -11.98 15.00 -9.28
C ALA A 501 -10.64 15.15 -8.55
N LEU A 502 -10.68 15.80 -7.39
CA LEU A 502 -9.64 15.76 -6.36
C LEU A 502 -10.29 15.41 -5.02
N PHE A 503 -9.78 14.38 -4.36
CA PHE A 503 -10.12 13.97 -2.99
C PHE A 503 -8.88 14.07 -2.08
N ALA A 504 -9.07 14.53 -0.86
CA ALA A 504 -8.07 14.55 0.20
C ALA A 504 -8.68 14.21 1.57
N SER A 505 -7.93 13.50 2.41
CA SER A 505 -8.37 13.13 3.75
C SER A 505 -7.20 13.11 4.74
N ALA A 506 -7.44 13.60 5.95
CA ALA A 506 -6.52 13.56 7.08
C ALA A 506 -7.20 12.89 8.28
N GLU A 507 -6.60 11.83 8.80
CA GLU A 507 -7.12 11.04 9.92
C GLU A 507 -6.02 10.81 10.96
N ILE A 508 -6.30 11.09 12.24
CA ILE A 508 -5.37 10.81 13.34
C ILE A 508 -5.95 9.69 14.19
N ARG A 509 -5.21 8.59 14.36
CA ARG A 509 -5.64 7.42 15.13
C ARG A 509 -5.04 7.46 16.53
N LEU A 510 -5.84 7.83 17.53
CA LEU A 510 -5.46 8.00 18.93
C LEU A 510 -5.86 6.73 19.74
N PRO A 511 -4.92 5.93 20.27
CA PRO A 511 -5.26 4.74 21.05
C PRO A 511 -5.78 5.13 22.45
N ILE A 512 -7.08 4.96 22.71
CA ILE A 512 -7.75 5.40 23.95
C ILE A 512 -7.88 4.30 25.01
N TYR A 513 -7.91 3.02 24.61
CA TYR A 513 -7.88 1.88 25.53
C TYR A 513 -7.14 0.70 24.91
N ARG A 514 -6.46 -0.11 25.73
CA ARG A 514 -5.72 -1.29 25.30
C ARG A 514 -5.75 -2.37 26.37
N ALA A 515 -5.99 -3.62 25.99
CA ALA A 515 -5.83 -4.78 26.85
C ALA A 515 -4.88 -5.78 26.16
N ARG A 516 -3.64 -5.87 26.66
CA ARG A 516 -2.52 -6.51 25.93
C ARG A 516 -2.67 -8.03 25.81
N GLU A 517 -3.14 -8.69 26.86
CA GLU A 517 -3.32 -10.14 26.91
C GLU A 517 -4.38 -10.61 25.90
N GLN A 518 -5.44 -9.81 25.73
CA GLN A 518 -6.53 -10.03 24.80
C GLN A 518 -6.24 -9.47 23.40
N GLN A 519 -5.05 -8.88 23.17
CA GLN A 519 -4.66 -8.18 21.94
C GLN A 519 -5.65 -7.10 21.49
N LEU A 520 -6.34 -6.48 22.45
CA LEU A 520 -7.43 -5.53 22.21
C LEU A 520 -6.89 -4.09 22.17
N VAL A 521 -7.25 -3.34 21.12
CA VAL A 521 -6.95 -1.90 20.99
C VAL A 521 -8.21 -1.15 20.54
N LEU A 522 -8.62 -0.16 21.32
CA LEU A 522 -9.65 0.81 20.97
C LEU A 522 -8.97 2.14 20.58
N GLN A 523 -9.30 2.68 19.42
CA GLN A 523 -8.79 3.96 18.92
C GLN A 523 -9.92 4.95 18.67
N LEU A 524 -9.74 6.19 19.09
CA LEU A 524 -10.52 7.34 18.62
C LEU A 524 -9.87 7.87 17.34
N THR A 525 -10.66 8.20 16.33
CA THR A 525 -10.15 8.62 15.01
C THR A 525 -10.83 9.89 14.52
N PRO A 526 -10.47 11.08 15.03
CA PRO A 526 -10.85 12.36 14.42
C PRO A 526 -10.31 12.45 12.98
N PHE A 527 -11.12 13.01 12.09
CA PHE A 527 -10.77 13.20 10.68
C PHE A 527 -11.32 14.50 10.08
N PHE A 528 -10.74 14.90 8.95
CA PHE A 528 -11.24 15.90 8.01
C PHE A 528 -11.12 15.34 6.59
N ASP A 529 -12.19 15.45 5.82
CA ASP A 529 -12.24 15.02 4.41
C ASP A 529 -12.66 16.20 3.52
N PHE A 530 -12.13 16.22 2.30
CA PHE A 530 -12.42 17.23 1.28
C PHE A 530 -12.45 16.57 -0.10
N GLY A 531 -13.40 16.95 -0.94
CA GLY A 531 -13.50 16.51 -2.32
C GLY A 531 -14.07 17.60 -3.23
N THR A 532 -13.59 17.67 -4.47
CA THR A 532 -14.11 18.58 -5.49
C THR A 532 -14.06 17.91 -6.86
N THR A 533 -15.00 18.28 -7.74
CA THR A 533 -15.29 17.62 -9.02
C THR A 533 -15.35 18.63 -10.15
N TRP A 534 -15.14 18.19 -11.39
CA TRP A 534 -15.48 18.96 -12.58
C TRP A 534 -15.55 18.04 -13.80
N ASP A 535 -16.40 18.38 -14.77
CA ASP A 535 -16.56 17.60 -16.01
C ASP A 535 -15.77 18.20 -17.16
N SER A 536 -15.35 17.34 -18.09
CA SER A 536 -14.66 17.70 -19.34
C SER A 536 -15.63 17.81 -20.53
N GLY A 537 -16.91 17.49 -20.33
CA GLY A 537 -17.97 17.49 -21.35
C GLY A 537 -18.87 18.74 -21.40
N ALA A 538 -19.86 18.70 -22.30
CA ALA A 538 -20.85 19.76 -22.45
C ALA A 538 -21.97 19.68 -21.38
N LYS A 539 -22.41 20.85 -20.89
CA LYS A 539 -23.35 21.00 -19.75
C LYS A 539 -24.76 20.39 -19.92
N ASN A 540 -25.08 19.83 -21.08
CA ASN A 540 -26.41 19.28 -21.36
C ASN A 540 -26.71 17.97 -20.61
N PHE A 541 -25.69 17.33 -20.02
CA PHE A 541 -25.82 16.11 -19.22
C PHE A 541 -25.58 16.32 -17.71
N THR A 542 -25.12 17.50 -17.29
CA THR A 542 -24.56 17.73 -15.94
C THR A 542 -25.58 18.09 -14.85
N ASP A 543 -26.81 18.45 -15.20
CA ASP A 543 -27.92 18.74 -14.26
C ASP A 543 -28.46 17.48 -13.53
N ARG A 544 -27.61 16.45 -13.36
CA ARG A 544 -27.92 15.15 -12.74
C ARG A 544 -27.28 14.95 -11.37
N ASN A 545 -26.45 15.87 -10.90
CA ASN A 545 -25.80 15.79 -9.58
C ASN A 545 -26.76 16.20 -8.46
N LEU A 546 -26.62 15.60 -7.27
CA LEU A 546 -27.45 15.89 -6.08
C LEU A 546 -27.02 17.17 -5.33
N SER A 547 -26.21 18.02 -5.97
CA SER A 547 -25.54 19.16 -5.36
C SER A 547 -25.51 20.36 -6.30
N ASN A 548 -25.81 21.54 -5.78
CA ASN A 548 -25.57 22.82 -6.47
C ASN A 548 -24.11 23.30 -6.31
N SER A 549 -23.21 22.43 -5.83
CA SER A 549 -21.80 22.72 -5.57
C SER A 549 -20.90 21.53 -5.90
N ASP A 550 -19.88 21.76 -6.73
CA ASP A 550 -18.86 20.79 -7.12
C ASP A 550 -17.79 20.56 -6.02
N THR A 551 -18.18 20.66 -4.75
CA THR A 551 -17.28 20.57 -3.59
C THR A 551 -18.01 20.02 -2.37
N LEU A 552 -17.48 18.95 -1.78
CA LEU A 552 -17.93 18.35 -0.52
C LEU A 552 -16.80 18.48 0.52
N ALA A 553 -17.14 18.79 1.77
CA ALA A 553 -16.17 18.87 2.86
C ALA A 553 -16.80 18.42 4.18
N SER A 554 -16.01 17.78 5.05
CA SER A 554 -16.51 17.33 6.35
C SER A 554 -15.44 17.27 7.42
N ILE A 555 -15.89 17.39 8.67
CA ILE A 555 -15.15 16.97 9.86
C ILE A 555 -15.86 15.76 10.47
N GLY A 556 -15.15 14.93 11.21
CA GLY A 556 -15.80 13.83 11.90
C GLY A 556 -14.97 13.13 12.95
N LEU A 557 -15.61 12.18 13.60
CA LEU A 557 -15.06 11.41 14.70
C LEU A 557 -15.44 9.93 14.53
N GLY A 558 -14.42 9.09 14.45
CA GLY A 558 -14.60 7.64 14.43
C GLY A 558 -14.16 6.95 15.71
N LEU A 559 -14.66 5.74 15.89
CA LEU A 559 -14.27 4.78 16.91
C LEU A 559 -13.88 3.47 16.22
N ARG A 560 -12.65 3.03 16.42
CA ARG A 560 -12.11 1.79 15.86
C ARG A 560 -11.77 0.79 16.95
N PHE A 561 -12.33 -0.40 16.86
CA PHE A 561 -12.06 -1.54 17.72
C PHE A 561 -11.23 -2.58 16.96
N GLN A 562 -10.08 -2.97 17.51
CA GLN A 562 -9.26 -4.07 17.02
C GLN A 562 -9.10 -5.14 18.10
N LEU A 563 -9.21 -6.41 17.74
CA LEU A 563 -9.03 -7.57 18.62
C LEU A 563 -8.18 -8.62 17.90
N GLY A 564 -6.88 -8.63 18.20
CA GLY A 564 -5.88 -9.39 17.45
C GLY A 564 -5.92 -9.05 15.95
N ASP A 565 -5.65 -10.06 15.12
CA ASP A 565 -5.88 -10.00 13.66
C ASP A 565 -7.29 -10.54 13.27
N HIS A 566 -8.07 -11.01 14.25
CA HIS A 566 -9.38 -11.66 14.02
C HIS A 566 -10.54 -10.69 13.80
N LEU A 567 -10.63 -9.57 14.52
CA LEU A 567 -11.76 -8.64 14.40
C LEU A 567 -11.28 -7.19 14.35
N ASN A 568 -11.70 -6.50 13.29
CA ASN A 568 -11.48 -5.08 13.09
C ASN A 568 -12.81 -4.41 12.75
N ALA A 569 -13.41 -3.75 13.74
CA ALA A 569 -14.64 -2.98 13.60
C ALA A 569 -14.35 -1.47 13.64
N ARG A 570 -15.11 -0.71 12.87
CA ARG A 570 -15.03 0.75 12.79
C ARG A 570 -16.43 1.33 12.71
N PHE A 571 -16.64 2.43 13.41
CA PHE A 571 -17.83 3.29 13.32
C PHE A 571 -17.35 4.72 13.12
N ASP A 572 -17.88 5.44 12.14
CA ASP A 572 -17.57 6.86 11.89
C ASP A 572 -18.84 7.70 11.95
N TRP A 573 -18.73 8.89 12.53
CA TRP A 573 -19.71 9.96 12.35
C TRP A 573 -19.02 11.13 11.65
N GLY A 574 -19.40 11.38 10.40
CA GLY A 574 -19.02 12.57 9.64
C GLY A 574 -20.12 13.63 9.72
N ILE A 575 -19.72 14.89 9.85
CA ILE A 575 -20.59 16.06 9.85
C ILE A 575 -20.26 16.84 8.57
N PRO A 576 -21.21 16.94 7.60
CA PRO A 576 -21.00 17.72 6.39
C PRO A 576 -20.83 19.21 6.71
N LEU A 577 -20.01 19.90 5.91
CA LEU A 577 -19.76 21.35 5.99
C LEU A 577 -20.32 22.12 4.78
N VAL A 578 -20.82 21.39 3.79
CA VAL A 578 -21.54 21.89 2.60
C VAL A 578 -22.85 21.10 2.51
N ASP A 579 -23.99 21.76 2.46
CA ASP A 579 -25.29 21.09 2.25
C ASP A 579 -25.45 20.62 0.80
N ILE A 580 -26.10 19.48 0.63
CA ILE A 580 -26.54 18.92 -0.66
C ILE A 580 -28.00 18.48 -0.56
N ASP A 581 -28.70 18.27 -1.68
CA ASP A 581 -30.10 17.81 -1.69
C ASP A 581 -30.19 16.30 -1.38
N SER A 582 -29.87 15.95 -0.15
CA SER A 582 -29.97 14.62 0.45
C SER A 582 -31.40 14.31 0.89
N ARG A 583 -31.80 13.02 0.83
CA ARG A 583 -33.12 12.56 1.26
C ARG A 583 -33.16 12.05 2.71
N GLU A 584 -32.02 12.01 3.39
CA GLU A 584 -31.90 11.60 4.81
C GLU A 584 -32.62 10.28 5.16
N ARG A 585 -32.57 9.29 4.26
CA ARG A 585 -33.24 8.00 4.43
C ARG A 585 -32.33 6.98 5.13
N THR A 586 -31.08 6.91 4.68
CA THR A 586 -30.06 5.94 5.12
C THR A 586 -29.20 6.47 6.27
N TRP A 587 -28.38 5.60 6.88
CA TRP A 587 -27.43 5.99 7.91
C TRP A 587 -26.29 6.87 7.36
N GLN A 588 -25.82 6.61 6.14
CA GLN A 588 -24.71 7.36 5.53
C GLN A 588 -25.08 8.78 5.08
N GLU A 589 -26.35 9.00 4.73
CA GLU A 589 -26.89 10.35 4.51
C GLU A 589 -26.85 11.15 5.82
N LYS A 590 -27.23 10.51 6.93
CA LYS A 590 -27.08 11.02 8.31
C LYS A 590 -25.63 11.03 8.83
N GLY A 591 -24.66 10.90 7.93
CA GLY A 591 -23.22 10.91 8.21
C GLY A 591 -22.70 9.73 9.04
N LEU A 592 -23.49 8.69 9.29
CA LEU A 592 -23.13 7.53 10.10
C LEU A 592 -22.66 6.36 9.22
N TYR A 593 -21.45 5.87 9.51
CA TYR A 593 -20.87 4.71 8.82
C TYR A 593 -20.42 3.64 9.79
N PHE A 594 -20.40 2.40 9.32
CA PHE A 594 -19.71 1.32 9.98
C PHE A 594 -19.04 0.37 8.99
N SER A 595 -18.00 -0.32 9.45
CA SER A 595 -17.41 -1.46 8.75
C SER A 595 -16.87 -2.45 9.77
N ILE A 596 -17.34 -3.70 9.69
CA ILE A 596 -16.95 -4.82 10.53
C ILE A 596 -16.28 -5.85 9.63
N ASN A 597 -15.01 -6.15 9.91
CA ASN A 597 -14.21 -7.12 9.20
C ASN A 597 -13.75 -8.21 10.18
N TYR A 598 -14.08 -9.47 9.88
CA TYR A 598 -13.84 -10.62 10.75
C TYR A 598 -13.13 -11.76 9.99
N ASN A 599 -11.98 -12.19 10.51
CA ASN A 599 -11.12 -13.26 9.99
C ASN A 599 -11.15 -14.44 10.99
N PRO A 600 -11.95 -15.50 10.75
CA PRO A 600 -12.18 -16.56 11.74
C PRO A 600 -11.00 -17.52 12.05
N PHE A 601 -9.86 -17.46 11.34
CA PHE A 601 -8.72 -18.38 11.52
C PHE A 601 -7.38 -17.81 11.04
#